data_AF-S7QNR6-F1
#
_entry.id   AF-S7QNR6-F1
#
_cell.length_a   1.000
_cell.length_b   1.000
_cell.length_c   1.000
_cell.angle_alpha   90.00
_cell.angle_beta   90.00
_cell.angle_gamma   90.00
#
_symmetry.space_group_name_H-M   'P 1'
#
loop_
_entity.id
_entity.type
_entity.pdbx_description
1 polymer ?
#
loop_
_entity_poly.entity_id
_entity_poly.type
_entity_poly.pdbx_seq_one_letter_code
_entity_poly.pdbx_strand_id
1 'polypeptide(L)' 'SSFRLDLSPDLKKRGIHDAFHASKLRIHVPNDDRRFPGRQLSQLLGLGDEPKEWAVDRILSHQGKGTSALFQVRWKSGD' A
#
# COMPACT_ATOMS: atom_id res chain seq x y z
N SER A 1 -20.98 -20.30 -9.66
CA SER A 1 -19.82 -21.07 -10.15
C SER A 1 -18.53 -20.46 -9.65
N SER A 2 -17.68 -21.28 -9.02
CA SER A 2 -16.36 -20.89 -8.51
C SER A 2 -15.27 -21.17 -9.56
N PHE A 3 -14.28 -20.29 -9.64
CA PHE A 3 -13.14 -20.39 -10.55
C PHE A 3 -11.85 -20.11 -9.77
N ARG A 4 -10.80 -20.90 -10.00
CA ARG A 4 -9.51 -20.73 -9.31
C ARG A 4 -8.51 -20.01 -10.19
N LEU A 5 -7.83 -19.00 -9.64
CA LEU A 5 -6.78 -18.25 -10.30
C LEU A 5 -5.43 -18.58 -9.67
N ASP A 6 -4.37 -18.64 -10.47
CA ASP A 6 -3.04 -18.66 -9.88
C ASP A 6 -2.67 -17.26 -9.40
N LEU A 7 -2.55 -17.11 -8.07
CA LEU A 7 -2.22 -15.85 -7.43
C LEU A 7 -0.70 -15.72 -7.24
N SER A 8 -0.21 -14.48 -7.35
CA SER A 8 1.15 -14.11 -6.94
C SER A 8 1.43 -14.55 -5.48
N PRO A 9 2.67 -14.97 -5.15
CA PRO A 9 3.07 -15.28 -3.78
C PRO A 9 2.68 -14.19 -2.76
N ASP A 10 2.75 -12.91 -3.15
CA ASP A 10 2.46 -11.80 -2.24
C ASP A 10 0.97 -11.72 -1.87
N LEU A 11 0.08 -12.07 -2.79
CA LEU A 11 -1.37 -12.15 -2.52
C LEU A 11 -1.68 -13.36 -1.63
N LYS A 12 -1.00 -14.49 -1.85
CA LYS A 12 -1.13 -15.70 -1.03
C LYS A 12 -0.66 -15.43 0.41
N LYS A 13 0.48 -14.74 0.60
CA LYS A 13 1.00 -14.34 1.92
C LYS A 13 0.00 -13.48 2.72
N ARG A 14 -0.82 -12.68 2.04
CA ARG A 14 -1.87 -11.85 2.66
C ARG A 14 -3.16 -12.62 2.96
N GLY A 15 -3.21 -13.92 2.68
CA GLY A 15 -4.38 -14.76 2.94
C GLY A 15 -5.50 -14.64 1.90
N ILE A 16 -5.22 -14.10 0.71
CA ILE A 16 -6.23 -14.02 -0.35
C ILE A 16 -6.46 -15.42 -0.93
N HIS A 17 -7.71 -15.87 -0.91
CA HIS A 17 -8.12 -17.13 -1.52
C HIS A 17 -8.07 -17.06 -3.05
N ASP A 18 -7.63 -18.15 -3.66
CA ASP A 18 -7.51 -18.30 -5.11
C ASP A 18 -8.86 -18.55 -5.82
N ALA A 19 -9.92 -18.85 -5.06
CA ALA A 19 -11.25 -19.16 -5.58
C ALA A 19 -12.16 -17.93 -5.60
N PHE A 20 -12.62 -17.55 -6.80
CA PHE A 20 -13.50 -16.41 -7.04
C PHE A 20 -14.81 -16.85 -7.70
N HIS A 21 -15.88 -16.08 -7.51
CA HIS A 21 -17.09 -16.28 -8.30
C HIS A 21 -16.83 -15.84 -9.76
N ALA A 22 -17.05 -16.75 -10.71
CA ALA A 22 -16.79 -16.53 -12.13
C ALA A 22 -17.44 -15.27 -12.73
N SER A 23 -18.60 -14.82 -12.20
CA SER A 23 -19.31 -13.61 -12.69
C SER A 23 -18.66 -12.30 -12.25
N LYS A 24 -17.72 -12.35 -11.29
CA LYS A 24 -16.97 -11.18 -10.82
C LYS A 24 -15.62 -11.05 -11.52
N LEU A 25 -15.19 -12.07 -12.27
CA LEU A 25 -13.96 -12.04 -13.03
C LEU A 25 -14.09 -11.09 -14.22
N ARG A 26 -13.01 -10.34 -14.48
CA ARG A 26 -12.89 -9.43 -15.60
C ARG A 26 -11.61 -9.77 -16.38
N ILE A 27 -11.63 -9.52 -17.69
CA ILE A 27 -10.46 -9.70 -18.55
C ILE A 27 -9.34 -8.78 -18.04
N HIS A 28 -8.14 -9.33 -17.90
CA HIS A 28 -6.97 -8.55 -17.54
C HIS A 28 -6.58 -7.62 -18.69
N VAL A 29 -6.44 -6.33 -18.38
CA VAL A 29 -5.89 -5.33 -19.29
C VAL A 29 -4.53 -4.89 -18.71
N PRO A 30 -3.43 -5.04 -19.45
CA PRO A 30 -2.11 -4.62 -18.98
C PRO A 30 -2.07 -3.11 -18.75
N ASN A 31 -1.27 -2.69 -17.77
CA ASN A 31 -1.10 -1.27 -17.46
C ASN A 31 -0.33 -0.54 -18.57
N ASP A 32 -0.73 0.71 -18.86
CA ASP A 32 0.08 1.62 -19.67
C ASP A 32 0.99 2.43 -18.75
N ASP A 33 2.24 2.00 -18.62
CA ASP A 33 3.21 2.61 -17.69
C ASP A 33 3.58 4.05 -18.07
N ARG A 34 3.33 4.48 -19.33
CA ARG A 34 3.56 5.88 -19.74
C ARG A 34 2.49 6.80 -19.18
N ARG A 35 1.26 6.31 -19.08
CA ARG A 35 0.11 7.08 -18.56
C ARG A 35 -0.08 6.91 -17.06
N PHE A 36 0.28 5.74 -16.53
CA PHE A 36 0.10 5.39 -15.12
C PHE A 36 1.38 4.79 -14.54
N PRO A 37 2.44 5.61 -14.35
CA PRO A 37 3.66 5.16 -13.70
C PRO A 37 3.35 4.74 -12.26
N GLY A 38 4.06 3.74 -11.76
CA GLY A 38 4.00 3.35 -10.35
C GLY A 38 2.80 2.49 -9.95
N ARG A 39 2.22 1.70 -10.87
CA ARG A 39 1.14 0.73 -10.57
C ARG A 39 1.63 -0.68 -10.24
N GLN A 40 2.86 -0.83 -9.75
CA GLN A 40 3.32 -2.13 -9.27
C GLN A 40 2.52 -2.54 -8.02
N LEU A 41 2.34 -3.85 -7.81
CA LEU A 41 1.57 -4.38 -6.68
C LEU A 41 2.07 -3.84 -5.32
N SER A 42 3.39 -3.69 -5.19
CA SER A 42 4.09 -3.11 -4.03
C SER A 42 3.75 -1.64 -3.76
N GLN A 43 3.23 -0.91 -4.74
CA GLN A 43 2.92 0.52 -4.68
C GLN A 43 1.42 0.79 -4.52
N LEU A 44 0.58 -0.24 -4.68
CA LEU A 44 -0.86 -0.11 -4.54
C LEU A 44 -1.26 -0.02 -3.06
N LEU A 45 -2.03 1.01 -2.71
CA LEU A 45 -2.53 1.22 -1.35
C LEU A 45 -3.25 -0.05 -0.82
N GLY A 46 -2.79 -0.60 0.30
CA GLY A 46 -3.36 -1.82 0.92
C GLY A 46 -2.86 -3.15 0.34
N LEU A 47 -2.12 -3.15 -0.77
CA LEU A 47 -1.45 -4.32 -1.35
C LEU A 47 0.08 -4.20 -1.38
N GLY A 48 0.59 -2.98 -1.22
CA GLY A 48 1.99 -2.71 -0.92
C GLY A 48 2.35 -3.07 0.51
N ASP A 49 3.66 -3.28 0.76
CA ASP A 49 4.18 -3.28 2.12
C ASP A 49 3.78 -1.96 2.81
N GLU A 50 3.67 -1.98 4.14
CA GLU A 50 3.27 -0.81 4.92
C GLU A 50 3.93 0.48 4.40
N PRO A 51 3.19 1.61 4.36
CA PRO A 51 3.73 2.86 3.88
C PRO A 51 5.08 3.05 4.56
N LYS A 52 6.14 3.15 3.75
CA LYS A 52 7.53 3.26 4.19
C LYS A 52 7.56 4.17 5.42
N GLU A 53 7.64 3.57 6.61
CA GLU A 53 7.57 4.33 7.85
C GLU A 53 8.67 5.38 7.76
N TRP A 54 8.28 6.65 7.69
CA TRP A 54 9.27 7.71 7.54
C TRP A 54 10.05 7.80 8.83
N ALA A 55 11.33 7.45 8.76
CA ALA A 55 12.20 7.52 9.91
C ALA A 55 12.29 8.98 10.38
N VAL A 56 11.70 9.25 11.54
CA VAL A 56 11.85 10.52 12.25
C VAL A 56 13.27 10.57 12.81
N ASP A 57 13.98 11.66 12.55
CA ASP A 57 15.27 11.90 13.17
C ASP A 57 15.09 12.43 14.60
N ARG A 58 14.29 13.49 14.76
CA ARG A 58 13.92 14.03 16.08
C ARG A 58 12.68 14.92 16.04
N ILE A 59 12.06 15.11 17.20
CA ILE A 59 11.02 16.14 17.40
C ILE A 59 11.70 17.49 17.65
N LEU A 60 11.31 18.51 16.90
CA LEU A 60 11.82 19.87 17.02
C LEU A 60 11.00 20.71 18.00
N SER A 61 9.67 20.58 17.96
CA SER A 61 8.76 21.32 18.83
C SER A 61 7.42 20.58 18.95
N HIS A 62 6.60 21.00 19.94
CA HIS A 62 5.23 20.55 20.05
C HIS A 62 4.31 21.71 20.45
N GLN A 63 3.04 21.59 20.11
CA GLN A 63 1.99 22.55 20.46
C GLN A 63 0.69 21.80 20.80
N GLY A 64 -0.10 22.35 21.71
CA GLY A 64 -1.30 21.67 22.23
C GLY A 64 -1.01 20.70 23.39
N LYS A 65 -2.05 20.01 23.89
CA LYS A 65 -1.95 19.04 25.00
C LYS A 65 -2.92 17.88 24.78
N GLY A 66 -2.59 16.71 25.33
CA GLY A 66 -3.43 15.52 25.23
C GLY A 66 -3.60 15.06 23.78
N THR A 67 -4.83 14.74 23.39
CA THR A 67 -5.17 14.25 22.04
C THR A 67 -5.05 15.31 20.95
N SER A 68 -4.90 16.59 21.31
CA SER A 68 -4.71 17.69 20.34
C SER A 68 -3.25 18.10 20.19
N ALA A 69 -2.30 17.33 20.73
CA ALA A 69 -0.88 17.65 20.62
C ALA A 69 -0.40 17.42 19.18
N LEU A 70 0.22 18.44 18.60
CA LEU A 70 0.86 18.40 17.30
C LEU A 70 2.37 18.51 17.49
N PHE A 71 3.13 17.72 16.72
CA PHE A 71 4.58 17.67 16.79
C PHE A 71 5.20 18.13 15.48
N GLN A 72 6.14 19.05 15.58
CA GLN A 72 7.04 19.36 14.47
C GLN A 72 8.18 18.36 14.51
N VAL A 73 8.34 17.58 13.45
CA VAL A 73 9.37 16.53 13.33
C VAL A 73 10.39 16.90 12.26
N ARG A 74 11.65 16.51 12.49
CA ARG A 74 12.70 16.47 11.47
C ARG A 74 12.77 15.07 10.89
N TRP A 75 12.73 14.95 9.57
CA TRP A 75 12.83 13.67 8.90
C TRP A 75 14.30 13.28 8.68
N LYS A 76 14.64 11.99 8.73
CA LYS A 76 16.01 11.53 8.44
C LYS A 76 16.45 11.79 7.00
N SER A 77 15.52 12.05 6.08
CA SER A 77 15.81 12.36 4.67
C SER A 77 16.31 13.79 4.43
N GLY A 78 16.34 14.66 5.45
CA GLY A 78 17.07 15.93 5.40
C GLY A 78 16.30 17.17 4.95
N ASP A 79 15.00 17.07 4.68
CA ASP A 79 14.08 18.23 4.52
C ASP A 79 13.43 18.63 5.86
#